data_AF-X1LBX1-F1
#
_entry.id   AF-X1LBX1-F1
#
_cell.length_a   1.000
_cell.length_b   1.000
_cell.length_c   1.000
_cell.angle_alpha   90.00
_cell.angle_beta   90.00
_cell.angle_gamma   90.00
#
_symmetry.space_group_name_H-M   'P 1'
#
loop_
_entity.id
_entity.type
_entity.pdbx_description
1 polymer ?
#
loop_
_entity_poly.entity_id
_entity_poly.type
_entity_poly.pdbx_seq_one_letter_code
_entity_poly.pdbx_strand_id
1 'polypeptide(L)' 'YRAKSLGIPLLGKIHYDPVITKAQIHAVPIVEYCQNKVSQEITTLWASLYKCIF' A
#
# COMPACT_ATOMS: atom_id res chain seq x y z
N TYR A 1 -11.14 9.67 -11.70
CA TYR A 1 -10.76 9.43 -10.29
C TYR A 1 -11.29 10.56 -9.43
N ARG A 2 -12.22 10.29 -8.50
CA ARG A 2 -12.86 11.29 -7.63
C ARG A 2 -11.85 12.08 -6.79
N ALA A 3 -10.74 11.46 -6.39
CA ALA A 3 -9.66 12.15 -5.69
C ALA A 3 -9.04 13.30 -6.51
N LYS A 4 -8.83 13.10 -7.83
CA LYS A 4 -8.28 14.13 -8.72
C LYS A 4 -9.22 15.32 -8.87
N SER A 5 -10.54 15.09 -8.92
CA SER A 5 -11.53 16.18 -8.97
C SER A 5 -11.67 16.93 -7.63
N LEU A 6 -11.20 16.35 -6.53
CA LEU A 6 -11.21 16.96 -5.20
C LEU A 6 -9.87 17.64 -4.86
N GLY A 7 -8.91 17.71 -5.79
CA GLY A 7 -7.58 18.28 -5.55
C GLY A 7 -6.71 17.46 -4.60
N ILE A 8 -7.07 16.20 -4.33
CA ILE A 8 -6.35 15.33 -3.40
C ILE A 8 -5.23 14.61 -4.16
N PRO A 9 -3.95 14.76 -3.76
CA PRO A 9 -2.84 14.07 -4.39
C PRO A 9 -2.93 12.56 -4.16
N LEU A 10 -2.68 11.78 -5.22
CA LEU A 10 -2.62 10.32 -5.15
C LEU A 10 -1.16 9.89 -5.00
N LEU A 11 -0.81 9.28 -3.87
CA LEU A 11 0.55 8.81 -3.60
C LEU A 11 0.95 7.58 -4.42
N GLY A 12 -0.03 6.76 -4.83
CA GLY A 12 0.20 5.66 -5.75
C GLY A 12 -0.93 4.64 -5.76
N LYS A 13 -0.67 3.49 -6.36
CA LYS A 13 -1.61 2.37 -6.50
C LYS A 13 -0.90 1.08 -6.11
N ILE A 14 -1.65 0.14 -5.57
CA ILE A 14 -1.16 -1.19 -5.20
C ILE A 14 -1.80 -2.19 -6.15
N HIS A 15 -1.01 -3.13 -6.67
CA HIS A 15 -1.57 -4.22 -7.49
C HIS A 15 -2.43 -5.14 -6.62
N TYR A 16 -3.55 -5.59 -7.19
CA TYR A 16 -4.33 -6.62 -6.53
C TYR A 16 -3.55 -7.95 -6.55
N ASP A 17 -3.43 -8.57 -5.39
CA ASP A 17 -2.82 -9.88 -5.21
C ASP A 17 -3.57 -10.64 -4.10
N PRO A 18 -4.02 -11.90 -4.34
CA PRO A 18 -4.71 -12.72 -3.34
C PRO A 18 -3.92 -12.91 -2.03
N VAL A 19 -2.60 -12.71 -2.04
CA VAL A 19 -1.76 -12.76 -0.84
C VAL A 19 -2.18 -11.72 0.22
N ILE A 20 -2.81 -10.61 -0.18
CA ILE A 20 -3.34 -9.61 0.74
C ILE A 20 -4.40 -10.24 1.65
N THR A 21 -5.36 -10.96 1.07
CA THR A 21 -6.40 -11.65 1.84
C THR A 21 -5.82 -12.74 2.71
N LYS A 22 -4.79 -13.47 2.24
CA LYS A 22 -4.11 -14.48 3.04
C LYS A 22 -3.42 -13.86 4.27
N ALA A 23 -2.72 -12.74 4.12
CA ALA A 23 -2.09 -12.02 5.22
C ALA A 23 -3.13 -11.57 6.26
N GLN A 24 -4.29 -11.07 5.81
CA GLN A 24 -5.40 -10.68 6.68
C GLN A 24 -5.95 -11.85 7.50
N ILE A 25 -6.15 -13.02 6.89
CA ILE A 25 -6.60 -14.22 7.59
C ILE A 25 -5.61 -14.63 8.69
N HIS A 26 -4.31 -14.49 8.42
CA HIS A 26 -3.26 -14.80 9.40
C HIS A 26 -3.04 -13.69 10.43
N ALA A 27 -3.74 -12.55 10.31
CA ALA A 27 -3.57 -11.36 11.15
C ALA A 27 -2.12 -10.83 11.18
N VAL A 28 -1.39 -10.95 10.06
CA VAL A 28 -0.01 -10.48 9.92
C VAL A 28 0.05 -9.33 8.90
N PRO A 29 0.80 -8.24 9.16
CA PRO A 29 1.04 -7.20 8.18
C PRO A 29 1.61 -7.78 6.88
N ILE A 30 1.10 -7.35 5.73
CA ILE A 30 1.54 -7.86 4.42
C ILE A 30 3.05 -7.71 4.19
N VAL A 31 3.66 -6.67 4.75
CA VAL A 31 5.11 -6.40 4.69
C VAL A 31 5.94 -7.39 5.50
N GLU A 32 5.34 -8.05 6.50
CA GLU A 32 5.93 -9.13 7.29
C GLU A 32 5.53 -10.51 6.76
N TYR A 33 4.34 -10.63 6.18
CA TYR A 33 3.79 -11.88 5.68
C TYR A 33 4.47 -12.37 4.39
N CYS A 34 4.86 -11.47 3.49
CA CYS A 34 5.52 -11.84 2.23
C CYS A 34 6.54 -10.81 1.73
N GLN A 35 7.46 -11.26 0.89
CA GLN A 35 8.43 -10.42 0.18
C GLN A 35 8.15 -10.48 -1.32
N ASN A 36 7.14 -9.74 -1.76
CA ASN A 36 6.72 -9.71 -3.16
C ASN A 36 6.48 -8.27 -3.64
N LYS A 37 6.02 -8.12 -4.88
CA LYS A 37 5.75 -6.81 -5.49
C LYS A 37 4.77 -5.97 -4.65
N VAL A 38 3.70 -6.57 -4.14
CA VAL A 38 2.69 -5.85 -3.35
C VAL A 38 3.26 -5.37 -2.02
N SER A 39 4.04 -6.19 -1.31
CA SER A 39 4.66 -5.75 -0.06
C SER A 39 5.69 -4.64 -0.30
N GLN A 40 6.45 -4.69 -1.40
CA GLN A 40 7.36 -3.61 -1.80
C GLN A 40 6.64 -2.30 -2.17
N GLU A 41 5.52 -2.38 -2.88
CA GLU A 41 4.68 -1.23 -3.22
C GLU A 41 4.13 -0.55 -1.96
N ILE A 42 3.65 -1.34 -0.99
CA ILE A 42 3.13 -0.83 0.27
C ILE A 42 4.23 -0.16 1.09
N THR A 43 5.42 -0.78 1.20
CA THR A 43 6.58 -0.18 1.87
C THR A 43 6.98 1.15 1.22
N THR A 44 6.98 1.21 -0.11
CA THR A 44 7.30 2.43 -0.87
C THR A 44 6.28 3.53 -0.61
N LEU A 45 4.98 3.19 -0.60
CA LEU A 45 3.90 4.13 -0.29
C LEU A 45 4.01 4.70 1.12
N TRP A 46 4.39 3.87 2.10
CA TRP A 46 4.65 4.34 3.46
C TRP A 46 5.81 5.34 3.52
N ALA A 47 6.91 5.08 2.81
CA ALA A 47 8.04 6.01 2.74
C ALA A 47 7.65 7.33 2.07
N SER A 48 6.80 7.30 1.03
CA SER A 48 6.26 8.51 0.41
C SER A 48 5.33 9.27 1.35
N LEU A 49 4.45 8.57 2.07
CA LEU A 49 3.55 9.18 3.04
C LEU A 49 4.32 9.86 4.17
N TYR A 50 5.36 9.22 4.68
CA TYR A 50 6.22 9.77 5.73
C TYR A 50 6.78 11.14 5.33
N LYS A 51 7.29 11.27 4.09
CA LYS A 51 7.80 12.54 3.52
C LYS A 51 6.73 13.61 3.30
N CYS A 52 5.45 13.24 3.30
CA CYS A 52 4.35 14.19 3.16
C CYS A 52 3.84 14.69 4.51
N ILE A 53 4.06 13.93 5.59
CA ILE A 53 3.58 14.25 6.93
C ILE A 53 4.67 14.96 7.75
N PHE A 54 5.92 14.54 7.58
CA PHE A 54 7.09 15.04 8.29
C PHE A 54 8.09 15.64 7.30
#